data_AF-A0A4Z1HB10-F1
#
_entry.id   AF-A0A4Z1HB10-F1
#
_cell.length_a   1.000
_cell.length_b   1.000
_cell.length_c   1.000
_cell.angle_alpha   90.00
_cell.angle_beta   90.00
_cell.angle_gamma   90.00
#
_symmetry.space_group_name_H-M   'P 1'
#
loop_
_entity.id
_entity.type
_entity.pdbx_description
1 polymer ?
#
loop_
_entity_poly.entity_id
_entity_poly.type
_entity_poly.pdbx_seq_one_letter_code
_entity_poly.pdbx_strand_id
1 'polypeptide(L)'
;MLSQADLDVVSFDISLKMMQLAQIRVEGSFSVADMAEYEVEEEKFAGVFMIFTHLQMSYAAVHAAVYKYARALQPGEIIVLGQSPGYHHVKEESAYDKTRTYVEDYNVPFVGEPLPIFLMSAKGQWDFF
;
A
#
# COMPACT_ATOMS: atom_id res chain seq x y z
N MET A 1 -2.91 6.97 15.67
CA MET A 1 -1.64 7.11 16.41
C MET A 1 -0.60 8.01 15.70
N LEU A 2 -0.78 8.44 14.42
CA LEU A 2 0.08 9.47 13.81
C LEU A 2 -0.38 10.90 14.15
N SER A 3 -1.66 11.22 13.94
CA SER A 3 -2.23 12.54 14.27
C SER A 3 -2.17 12.90 15.77
N GLN A 4 -2.02 11.91 16.64
CA GLN A 4 -1.88 12.09 18.09
C GLN A 4 -0.43 12.31 18.53
N ALA A 5 0.52 12.18 17.60
CA ALA A 5 1.94 12.39 17.82
C ALA A 5 2.41 13.75 17.27
N ASP A 6 1.48 14.72 17.19
CA ASP A 6 1.72 16.07 16.66
C ASP A 6 2.27 16.10 15.22
N LEU A 7 1.88 15.11 14.40
CA LEU A 7 2.21 15.05 12.98
C LEU A 7 1.04 15.55 12.13
N ASP A 8 1.36 16.37 11.13
CA ASP A 8 0.42 16.76 10.08
C ASP A 8 0.13 15.56 9.17
N VAL A 9 -1.08 15.01 9.27
CA VAL A 9 -1.49 13.83 8.50
C VAL A 9 -2.17 14.26 7.21
N VAL A 10 -1.64 13.78 6.08
CA VAL A 10 -2.34 13.79 4.78
C VAL A 10 -2.74 12.35 4.47
N SER A 11 -4.01 12.13 4.18
CA SER A 11 -4.57 10.82 3.89
C SER A 11 -5.50 10.89 2.69
N PHE A 12 -5.48 9.84 1.88
CA PHE A 12 -6.43 9.69 0.79
C PHE A 12 -6.79 8.21 0.59
N ASP A 13 -7.95 7.97 0.00
CA ASP A 13 -8.45 6.65 -0.37
C ASP A 13 -9.43 6.80 -1.54
N ILE A 14 -9.59 5.77 -2.37
CA ILE A 14 -10.58 5.76 -3.45
C ILE A 14 -12.02 5.73 -2.92
N SER A 15 -12.22 5.28 -1.68
CA SER A 15 -13.52 5.15 -1.02
C SER A 15 -13.91 6.44 -0.31
N LEU A 16 -14.87 7.16 -0.90
CA LEU A 16 -15.51 8.33 -0.28
C LEU A 16 -16.02 8.02 1.14
N LYS A 17 -16.61 6.84 1.34
CA LYS A 17 -17.14 6.44 2.65
C LYS A 17 -16.02 6.31 3.67
N MET A 18 -14.87 5.74 3.30
CA MET A 18 -13.73 5.62 4.21
C MET A 18 -13.14 6.98 4.57
N MET A 19 -13.05 7.91 3.61
CA MET A 19 -12.57 9.27 3.88
C MET A 19 -13.50 10.06 4.79
N GLN A 20 -14.82 10.00 4.57
CA GLN A 20 -15.80 10.61 5.47
C GLN A 20 -15.69 10.05 6.90
N LEU A 21 -15.49 8.74 7.02
CA LEU A 21 -15.31 8.05 8.30
C LEU A 21 -13.98 8.38 8.99
N ALA A 22 -12.92 8.68 8.24
CA ALA A 22 -11.62 9.05 8.77
C ALA A 22 -11.63 10.50 9.27
N GLN A 23 -12.18 11.42 8.47
CA GLN A 23 -12.21 12.86 8.75
C GLN A 23 -12.94 13.20 10.06
N ILE A 24 -13.97 12.43 10.44
CA ILE A 24 -14.69 12.65 11.72
C ILE A 24 -13.96 12.08 12.95
N ARG A 25 -12.87 11.31 12.77
CA ARG A 25 -12.17 10.58 13.84
C ARG A 25 -10.73 11.01 14.05
N VAL A 26 -10.11 11.61 13.05
CA VAL A 26 -8.67 11.86 12.99
C VAL A 26 -8.46 13.28 12.46
N GLU A 27 -7.61 14.05 13.13
CA GLU A 27 -7.18 15.36 12.64
C GLU A 27 -6.19 15.19 11.48
N GLY A 28 -6.38 15.97 10.41
CA GLY A 28 -5.58 15.89 9.20
C GLY A 28 -6.31 16.37 7.95
N SER A 29 -5.63 16.27 6.81
CA SER A 29 -6.17 16.56 5.49
C SER A 29 -6.57 15.27 4.80
N PHE A 30 -7.84 15.17 4.39
CA PHE A 30 -8.43 13.97 3.79
C PHE A 30 -8.98 14.27 2.40
N SER A 31 -8.66 13.44 1.41
CA SER A 31 -9.20 13.56 0.06
C SER A 31 -9.54 12.20 -0.54
N VAL A 32 -10.45 12.19 -1.51
CA VAL A 32 -10.71 10.99 -2.32
C VAL A 32 -9.77 11.02 -3.50
N ALA A 33 -8.90 10.02 -3.63
CA ALA A 33 -7.95 9.93 -4.72
C ALA A 33 -7.50 8.49 -4.99
N ASP A 34 -7.12 8.24 -6.23
CA ASP A 34 -6.41 7.02 -6.63
C ASP A 34 -4.92 7.19 -6.34
N MET A 35 -4.32 6.21 -5.65
CA MET A 35 -2.90 6.20 -5.31
C MET A 35 -2.00 6.17 -6.55
N ALA A 36 -2.44 5.62 -7.68
CA ALA A 36 -1.68 5.65 -8.93
C ALA A 36 -1.61 7.06 -9.50
N GLU A 37 -2.71 7.82 -9.43
CA GLU A 37 -2.87 9.13 -10.06
C GLU A 37 -2.55 10.31 -9.13
N TYR A 38 -2.54 10.10 -7.81
CA TYR A 38 -2.30 11.18 -6.84
C TYR A 38 -0.92 11.81 -7.05
N GLU A 39 -0.91 13.12 -7.24
CA GLU A 39 0.31 13.90 -7.42
C GLU A 39 1.00 14.15 -6.09
N VAL A 40 2.32 13.95 -6.07
CA VAL A 40 3.18 14.21 -4.91
C VAL A 40 4.30 15.16 -5.30
N GLU A 41 4.59 16.10 -4.41
CA GLU A 41 5.80 16.91 -4.48
C GLU A 41 6.97 16.11 -3.89
N GLU A 42 8.17 16.29 -4.45
CA GLU A 42 9.39 15.64 -3.95
C GLU A 42 9.78 16.22 -2.56
N GLU A 43 10.39 15.38 -1.71
CA GLU A 43 10.91 15.76 -0.39
C GLU A 43 9.90 16.45 0.57
N LYS A 44 8.61 16.15 0.44
CA LYS A 44 7.53 16.77 1.22
C LYS A 44 7.24 16.07 2.54
N PHE A 45 7.38 14.75 2.61
CA PHE A 45 6.87 13.96 3.72
C PHE A 45 7.99 13.45 4.64
N ALA A 46 7.74 13.51 5.96
CA ALA A 46 8.55 12.87 6.99
C ALA A 46 8.24 11.37 7.15
N GLY A 47 7.31 10.83 6.37
CA GLY A 47 6.97 9.42 6.38
C GLY A 47 5.79 9.11 5.46
N VAL A 48 5.80 7.93 4.86
CA VAL A 48 4.69 7.44 4.03
C VAL A 48 4.28 6.04 4.46
N PHE A 49 2.97 5.85 4.62
CA PHE A 49 2.38 4.58 5.03
C PHE A 49 1.46 4.06 3.92
N MET A 50 1.86 2.98 3.27
CA MET A 50 1.08 2.25 2.25
C MET A 50 0.65 0.91 2.85
N ILE A 51 -0.46 0.90 3.59
CA ILE A 51 -0.91 -0.27 4.35
C ILE A 51 -2.14 -0.89 3.68
N PHE A 52 -1.99 -2.05 3.05
CA PHE A 52 -3.06 -2.75 2.34
C PHE A 52 -3.78 -1.93 1.24
N THR A 53 -3.17 -0.85 0.76
CA THR A 53 -3.76 0.02 -0.28
C THR A 53 -3.55 -0.50 -1.70
N HIS A 54 -2.60 -1.41 -1.88
CA HIS A 54 -2.13 -1.93 -3.16
C HIS A 54 -2.59 -3.35 -3.45
N LEU A 55 -3.56 -3.86 -2.69
CA LEU A 55 -4.01 -5.24 -2.77
C LEU A 55 -4.48 -5.64 -4.17
N GLN A 56 -5.11 -4.76 -4.94
CA GLN A 56 -5.68 -5.09 -6.25
C GLN A 56 -4.89 -4.49 -7.42
N MET A 57 -3.60 -4.22 -7.21
CA MET A 57 -2.71 -3.63 -8.22
C MET A 57 -1.76 -4.69 -8.77
N SER A 58 -1.28 -4.51 -10.01
CA SER A 58 -0.16 -5.31 -10.54
C SER A 58 1.14 -4.93 -9.84
N TYR A 59 2.11 -5.85 -9.78
CA TYR A 59 3.47 -5.62 -9.30
C TYR A 59 4.09 -4.38 -9.93
N ALA A 60 3.92 -4.19 -11.24
CA ALA A 60 4.43 -3.00 -11.93
C ALA A 60 3.82 -1.70 -11.37
N ALA A 61 2.52 -1.69 -11.11
CA ALA A 61 1.83 -0.55 -10.54
C ALA A 61 2.21 -0.33 -9.06
N VAL A 62 2.35 -1.41 -8.27
CA VAL A 62 2.84 -1.33 -6.88
C VAL A 62 4.24 -0.74 -6.84
N HIS A 63 5.15 -1.27 -7.65
CA HIS A 63 6.54 -0.81 -7.72
C HIS A 63 6.62 0.66 -8.15
N ALA A 64 5.84 1.07 -9.17
CA ALA A 64 5.76 2.46 -9.59
C ALA A 64 5.22 3.38 -8.49
N ALA A 65 4.16 2.95 -7.78
CA ALA A 65 3.59 3.70 -6.67
C ALA A 65 4.59 3.85 -5.51
N VAL A 66 5.21 2.75 -5.07
CA VAL A 66 6.20 2.79 -3.99
C VAL A 66 7.37 3.70 -4.34
N TYR A 67 7.90 3.63 -5.57
CA TYR A 67 8.95 4.54 -6.01
C TYR A 67 8.48 6.00 -6.03
N LYS A 68 7.26 6.27 -6.53
CA LYS A 68 6.68 7.61 -6.52
C LYS A 68 6.63 8.21 -5.12
N TYR A 69 6.15 7.45 -4.13
CA TYR A 69 6.05 7.94 -2.76
C TYR A 69 7.38 7.94 -2.00
N ALA A 70 8.32 7.06 -2.35
CA ALA A 70 9.68 7.10 -1.81
C ALA A 70 10.40 8.40 -2.21
N ARG A 71 10.19 8.91 -3.43
CA ARG A 71 10.73 10.23 -3.84
C ARG A 71 10.07 11.42 -3.17
N ALA A 72 8.86 11.24 -2.65
CA ALA A 72 8.17 12.27 -1.89
C ALA A 72 8.66 12.37 -0.43
N LEU A 73 9.52 11.45 0.02
CA LEU A 73 10.11 11.49 1.34
C LEU A 73 11.29 12.46 1.41
N GLN A 74 11.45 13.11 2.55
CA GLN A 74 12.69 13.79 2.88
C GLN A 74 13.84 12.78 3.04
N PRO A 75 15.10 13.17 2.76
CA PRO A 75 16.24 12.27 2.90
C PRO A 75 16.36 11.67 4.31
N GLY A 76 16.40 10.33 4.38
CA GLY A 76 16.54 9.59 5.65
C GLY A 76 15.21 9.20 6.32
N GLU A 77 14.08 9.60 5.75
CA GLU A 77 12.75 9.28 6.29
C GLU A 77 12.23 7.92 5.81
N ILE A 78 11.11 7.49 6.39
CA ILE A 78 10.65 6.09 6.33
C ILE A 78 9.46 5.93 5.40
N ILE A 79 9.51 4.89 4.56
CA ILE A 79 8.34 4.30 3.90
C ILE A 79 7.96 2.99 4.57
N VAL A 80 6.67 2.81 4.84
CA VAL A 80 6.11 1.58 5.40
C VAL A 80 5.17 0.95 4.39
N LEU A 81 5.50 -0.27 3.96
CA LEU A 81 4.65 -1.08 3.09
C LEU A 81 4.00 -2.20 3.91
N GLY A 82 2.71 -2.07 4.21
CA GLY A 82 1.94 -3.05 4.96
C GLY A 82 1.33 -4.09 4.04
N GLN A 83 1.76 -5.35 4.18
CA GLN A 83 1.31 -6.48 3.38
C GLN A 83 1.05 -7.73 4.22
N SER A 84 0.17 -8.60 3.73
CA SER A 84 0.05 -9.96 4.23
C SER A 84 1.08 -10.83 3.48
N PRO A 85 1.91 -11.61 4.17
CA PRO A 85 2.87 -12.47 3.49
C PRO A 85 2.15 -13.52 2.63
N GLY A 86 2.53 -13.61 1.35
CA GLY A 86 1.88 -14.49 0.39
C GLY A 86 1.90 -15.96 0.80
N TYR A 87 2.93 -16.42 1.51
CA TYR A 87 3.07 -17.81 1.95
C TYR A 87 1.96 -18.29 2.89
N HIS A 88 1.22 -17.38 3.54
CA HIS A 88 0.05 -17.76 4.33
C HIS A 88 -1.14 -18.17 3.44
N HIS A 89 -1.28 -17.54 2.27
CA HIS A 89 -2.45 -17.65 1.41
C HIS A 89 -2.20 -18.52 0.18
N VAL A 90 -1.09 -18.31 -0.52
CA VAL A 90 -0.75 -18.99 -1.77
C VAL A 90 -0.35 -20.43 -1.48
N LYS A 91 -1.14 -21.39 -1.97
CA LYS A 91 -0.85 -22.84 -1.81
C LYS A 91 -0.20 -23.45 -3.04
N GLU A 92 -0.32 -22.80 -4.19
CA GLU A 92 0.11 -23.31 -5.48
C GLU A 92 1.38 -22.56 -5.91
N GLU A 93 2.52 -23.26 -5.93
CA GLU A 93 3.80 -22.68 -6.39
C GLU A 93 3.72 -22.13 -7.82
N SER A 94 2.85 -22.69 -8.66
CA SER A 94 2.63 -22.23 -10.03
C SER A 94 1.92 -20.87 -10.13
N ALA A 95 1.31 -20.38 -9.05
CA ALA A 95 0.69 -19.06 -9.05
C ALA A 95 1.74 -17.94 -9.02
N TYR A 96 2.94 -18.21 -8.51
CA TYR A 96 4.02 -17.24 -8.45
C TYR A 96 4.59 -16.89 -9.81
N ASP A 97 5.12 -15.68 -9.89
CA ASP A 97 5.98 -15.25 -10.99
C ASP A 97 7.20 -16.18 -11.14
N LYS A 98 7.93 -16.02 -12.25
CA LYS A 98 9.10 -16.86 -12.57
C LYS A 98 10.19 -16.84 -11.49
N THR A 99 10.27 -15.77 -10.71
CA THR A 99 11.27 -15.58 -9.64
C THR A 99 10.77 -16.02 -8.26
N ARG A 100 9.50 -16.41 -8.14
CA ARG A 100 8.85 -16.78 -6.88
C ARG A 100 8.81 -15.66 -5.84
N THR A 101 8.74 -14.42 -6.30
CA THR A 101 8.73 -13.22 -5.46
C THR A 101 7.33 -12.67 -5.28
N TYR A 102 6.43 -12.80 -6.26
CA TYR A 102 5.06 -12.29 -6.13
C TYR A 102 4.02 -13.12 -6.89
N VAL A 103 2.76 -12.90 -6.54
CA VAL A 103 1.56 -13.34 -7.28
C VAL A 103 0.69 -12.12 -7.56
N GLU A 104 -0.04 -12.17 -8.67
CA GLU A 104 -1.09 -11.22 -9.02
C GLU A 104 -2.42 -11.97 -9.16
N ASP A 105 -3.52 -11.25 -8.97
CA ASP A 105 -4.88 -11.77 -9.14
C ASP A 105 -5.18 -13.08 -8.39
N TYR A 106 -4.48 -13.33 -7.28
CA TYR A 106 -4.68 -14.54 -6.48
C TYR A 106 -5.88 -14.36 -5.55
N ASN A 107 -6.89 -15.22 -5.70
CA ASN A 107 -8.09 -15.14 -4.88
C ASN A 107 -7.80 -15.52 -3.42
N VAL A 108 -7.87 -14.54 -2.53
CA VAL A 108 -7.76 -14.72 -1.08
C VAL A 108 -9.13 -14.48 -0.43
N PRO A 109 -9.53 -15.26 0.59
CA PRO A 109 -10.71 -14.95 1.38
C PRO A 109 -10.58 -13.59 2.08
N PHE A 110 -11.39 -12.62 1.68
CA PHE A 110 -11.45 -11.27 2.23
C PHE A 110 -12.90 -10.94 2.63
N VAL A 111 -13.15 -10.85 3.94
CA VAL A 111 -14.51 -10.63 4.50
C VAL A 111 -15.52 -11.70 4.03
N GLY A 112 -15.05 -12.94 3.89
CA GLY A 112 -15.88 -14.08 3.50
C GLY A 112 -16.04 -14.29 1.98
N GLU A 113 -15.58 -13.35 1.15
CA GLU A 113 -15.65 -13.44 -0.31
C GLU A 113 -14.24 -13.55 -0.91
N PRO A 114 -14.06 -14.23 -2.05
CA PRO A 114 -12.79 -14.23 -2.76
C PRO A 114 -12.52 -12.85 -3.36
N LEU A 115 -11.34 -12.30 -3.06
CA LEU A 115 -10.84 -11.06 -3.68
C LEU A 115 -9.53 -11.36 -4.41
N PRO A 116 -9.37 -10.96 -5.69
CA PRO A 116 -8.10 -11.08 -6.40
C PRO A 116 -7.10 -10.10 -5.80
N ILE A 117 -6.01 -10.63 -5.25
CA ILE A 117 -5.03 -9.85 -4.50
C ILE A 117 -3.60 -10.11 -5.01
N PHE A 118 -2.83 -9.02 -5.09
CA PHE A 118 -1.39 -9.01 -5.17
C PHE A 118 -0.76 -9.35 -3.82
N LEU A 119 0.11 -10.36 -3.81
CA LEU A 119 0.87 -10.75 -2.62
C LEU A 119 2.32 -10.96 -2.98
N MET A 120 3.22 -10.55 -2.09
CA MET A 120 4.62 -10.91 -2.17
C MET A 120 4.92 -12.14 -1.30
N SER A 121 5.80 -13.02 -1.79
CA SER A 121 6.44 -14.03 -0.94
C SER A 121 7.34 -13.34 0.10
N ALA A 122 7.79 -14.08 1.12
CA ALA A 122 8.76 -13.52 2.07
C ALA A 122 10.00 -13.00 1.35
N LYS A 123 10.49 -13.74 0.35
CA LYS A 123 11.60 -13.32 -0.50
C LYS A 123 11.27 -12.03 -1.27
N GLY A 124 10.09 -11.95 -1.89
CA GLY A 124 9.68 -10.75 -2.63
C GLY A 124 9.61 -9.51 -1.75
N GLN A 125 9.17 -9.64 -0.49
CA GLN A 125 9.17 -8.53 0.47
C GLN A 125 10.59 -8.06 0.82
N TRP A 126 11.55 -8.99 0.97
CA TRP A 126 12.94 -8.66 1.25
C TRP A 126 13.65 -7.99 0.07
N ASP A 127 13.33 -8.42 -1.15
CA ASP A 127 14.01 -7.95 -2.37
C ASP A 127 13.33 -6.71 -3.01
N PHE A 128 12.28 -6.16 -2.40
CA PHE A 128 11.43 -5.13 -3.03
C PHE A 128 12.09 -3.73 -3.09
N PHE A 129 13.04 -3.46 -2.21
CA PHE A 129 13.78 -2.19 -2.11
C PHE A 129 15.26 -2.40 -2.44
#